data_AF-G2E5V0-F1
#
_entry.id   AF-G2E5V0-F1
#
_cell.length_a   1.000
_cell.length_b   1.000
_cell.length_c   1.000
_cell.angle_alpha   90.00
_cell.angle_beta   90.00
_cell.angle_gamma   90.00
#
_symmetry.space_group_name_H-M   'P 1'
#
loop_
_entity.id
_entity.type
_entity.pdbx_description
1 polymer ?
#
loop_
_entity_poly.entity_id
_entity_poly.type
_entity_poly.pdbx_seq_one_letter_code
_entity_poly.pdbx_strand_id
1 'polypeptide(L)' 'MSTWIEEACAAGARLKPACEVVGLSVRTLQRWRGEDGIQADARAAAAQGRTLANRLSDAERSTILGVCN' A
#
# COMPACT_ATOMS: atom_id res chain seq x y z
N MET A 1 -9.08 7.72 5.29
CA MET A 1 -8.07 8.61 4.66
C MET A 1 -8.63 9.42 3.49
N SER A 2 -9.70 8.98 2.81
CA SER A 2 -10.45 9.82 1.86
C SER A 2 -11.53 10.69 2.48
N THR A 3 -11.82 10.54 3.77
CA THR A 3 -12.93 11.22 4.46
C THR A 3 -12.88 12.74 4.27
N TRP A 4 -11.71 13.36 4.42
CA TRP A 4 -11.56 14.82 4.21
C TRP A 4 -11.70 15.24 2.75
N ILE A 5 -11.30 14.38 1.80
CA ILE A 5 -11.48 14.64 0.36
C ILE A 5 -12.97 14.56 0.02
N GLU A 6 -13.68 13.58 0.58
CA GLU A 6 -15.12 13.38 0.42
C GLU A 6 -15.93 14.52 1.04
N GLU A 7 -15.59 14.94 2.26
CA GLU A 7 -16.17 16.09 2.95
C GLU A 7 -15.96 17.38 2.15
N ALA A 8 -14.74 17.63 1.65
CA ALA A 8 -14.45 18.79 0.82
C ALA A 8 -15.27 18.76 -0.48
N CYS A 9 -15.40 17.59 -1.13
CA CYS A 9 -16.22 17.45 -2.32
C CYS A 9 -17.72 17.66 -2.01
N ALA A 10 -18.21 17.16 -0.88
CA ALA A 10 -19.58 17.36 -0.42
C ALA A 10 -19.88 18.84 -0.11
N ALA A 11 -18.87 19.58 0.36
CA ALA A 11 -18.94 21.04 0.55
C ALA A 11 -18.80 21.85 -0.76
N GLY A 12 -18.65 21.17 -1.91
CA GLY A 12 -18.63 21.79 -3.24
C GLY A 12 -17.23 21.95 -3.87
N ALA A 13 -16.18 21.45 -3.23
CA ALA A 13 -14.84 21.46 -3.83
C ALA A 13 -14.76 20.47 -5.01
N ARG A 14 -13.97 20.83 -6.03
CA ARG A 14 -13.64 19.89 -7.09
C ARG A 14 -12.66 18.83 -6.56
N LEU A 15 -12.75 17.61 -7.07
CA LEU A 15 -11.91 16.49 -6.63
C LEU A 15 -10.41 16.77 -6.76
N LYS A 16 -9.98 17.41 -7.85
CA LYS A 16 -8.56 17.74 -8.10
C LYS A 16 -7.95 18.63 -7.00
N PRO A 17 -8.47 19.84 -6.72
CA PRO A 17 -7.95 20.67 -5.65
C PRO A 17 -8.08 20.03 -4.26
N ALA A 18 -9.15 19.25 -4.01
CA ALA A 18 -9.29 18.52 -2.75
C ALA A 18 -8.17 17.48 -2.54
N CYS A 19 -7.78 16.75 -3.59
CA CYS A 19 -6.65 15.82 -3.55
C CYS A 19 -5.30 16.54 -3.42
N GLU A 20 -5.11 17.68 -4.09
CA GLU A 20 -3.87 18.46 -4.05
C GLU A 20 -3.55 18.96 -2.64
N VAL A 21 -4.56 19.43 -1.89
CA VAL A 21 -4.39 19.91 -0.50
C VAL A 21 -3.81 18.84 0.43
N VAL A 22 -4.18 17.57 0.22
CA VAL A 22 -3.67 16.45 1.02
C VAL A 22 -2.45 15.76 0.39
N GLY A 23 -1.87 16.35 -0.66
CA GLY A 23 -0.66 15.84 -1.31
C GLY A 23 -0.87 14.57 -2.15
N LEU A 24 -2.10 14.32 -2.61
CA LEU A 24 -2.43 13.16 -3.44
C LEU A 24 -2.75 13.58 -4.88
N SER A 25 -2.34 12.75 -5.83
CA SER A 25 -2.88 12.86 -7.19
C SER A 25 -4.28 12.24 -7.25
N VAL A 26 -5.16 12.78 -8.09
CA VAL A 26 -6.49 12.20 -8.37
C VAL A 26 -6.37 10.73 -8.80
N ARG A 27 -5.36 10.42 -9.62
CA ARG A 27 -5.11 9.06 -10.12
C ARG A 27 -4.73 8.09 -9.01
N THR A 28 -4.01 8.56 -7.98
CA THR A 28 -3.67 7.75 -6.80
C THR A 28 -4.94 7.38 -6.04
N LEU A 29 -5.82 8.36 -5.77
CA LEU A 29 -7.09 8.11 -5.08
C LEU A 29 -8.00 7.17 -5.88
N GLN A 30 -8.11 7.38 -7.20
CA GLN A 30 -8.89 6.49 -8.08
C GLN A 30 -8.35 5.06 -8.08
N ARG A 31 -7.03 4.87 -8.10
CA ARG A 31 -6.42 3.53 -8.06
C ARG A 31 -6.66 2.82 -6.73
N TRP A 32 -6.71 3.56 -5.62
CA TRP A 32 -6.98 2.98 -4.30
C TRP A 32 -8.46 2.65 -4.08
N ARG A 33 -9.37 3.32 -4.78
CA ARG A 33 -10.81 3.03 -4.73
C ARG A 33 -11.11 1.80 -5.60
N GLY A 34 -11.52 0.71 -4.95
CA GLY A 34 -12.19 -0.45 -5.56
C GLY A 34 -13.71 -0.32 -5.48
N GLU A 35 -14.43 -1.39 -5.83
CA GLU A 35 -15.91 -1.43 -5.84
C GLU A 35 -16.52 -1.11 -4.46
N ASP A 36 -15.89 -1.56 -3.37
CA ASP A 36 -16.37 -1.38 -1.99
C ASP A 36 -15.65 -0.24 -1.23
N GLY A 37 -14.98 0.67 -1.94
CA GLY A 37 -14.24 1.79 -1.33
C GLY A 37 -12.71 1.60 -1.35
N ILE A 38 -11.99 2.20 -0.40
CA ILE A 38 -10.51 2.12 -0.41
C ILE A 38 -10.06 0.71 -0.07
N GLN A 39 -9.34 0.09 -1.02
CA GLN A 39 -8.71 -1.21 -0.83
C GLN A 39 -7.45 -1.10 0.02
N ALA A 40 -7.19 -2.11 0.85
CA ALA A 40 -5.94 -2.24 1.59
C ALA A 40 -4.73 -2.41 0.65
N ASP A 41 -3.52 -2.13 1.16
CA ASP A 41 -2.30 -2.35 0.40
C ASP A 41 -2.15 -3.84 0.02
N ALA A 42 -2.29 -4.14 -1.27
CA ALA A 42 -2.23 -5.48 -1.80
C ALA A 42 -0.80 -6.01 -2.01
N ARG A 43 0.27 -5.24 -1.74
CA ARG A 43 1.66 -5.71 -1.94
C ARG A 43 1.99 -6.91 -1.06
N ALA A 44 1.52 -6.92 0.17
CA ALA A 44 1.73 -8.05 1.08
C ALA A 44 1.00 -9.31 0.57
N ALA A 45 -0.27 -9.16 0.17
CA ALA A 45 -1.06 -10.23 -0.41
C ALA A 45 -0.42 -10.76 -1.71
N ALA A 46 0.06 -9.87 -2.59
CA ALA A 46 0.77 -10.24 -3.82
C ALA A 46 2.11 -10.93 -3.56
N ALA A 47 2.75 -10.68 -2.43
CA ALA A 47 3.98 -11.34 -2.01
C ALA A 47 3.72 -12.67 -1.28
N GLN A 48 2.49 -12.97 -0.90
CA GLN A 48 2.13 -14.15 -0.12
C GLN A 48 2.35 -15.43 -0.93
N GLY A 49 3.04 -16.41 -0.33
CA GLY A 49 3.38 -17.67 -1.00
C GLY A 49 4.52 -17.59 -2.01
N ARG A 50 5.09 -16.41 -2.27
CA ARG A 50 6.24 -16.26 -3.16
C ARG A 50 7.53 -16.66 -2.46
N THR A 51 8.15 -17.74 -2.92
CA THR A 51 9.54 -18.06 -2.58
C THR A 51 10.47 -17.34 -3.55
N LEU A 52 11.37 -16.50 -3.03
CA LEU A 52 12.40 -15.85 -3.84
C LEU A 52 13.50 -16.86 -4.17
N ALA A 53 14.08 -16.77 -5.38
CA ALA A 53 15.19 -17.63 -5.79
C ALA A 53 16.40 -17.54 -4.85
N ASN A 54 16.64 -16.35 -4.27
CA ASN A 54 17.73 -16.08 -3.35
C ASN A 54 17.29 -16.10 -1.87
N ARG A 55 16.15 -16.75 -1.55
CA ARG A 55 15.72 -16.91 -0.16
C ARG A 55 16.62 -17.95 0.51
N LEU A 56 17.25 -17.57 1.62
CA LEU A 56 18.01 -18.53 2.44
C LEU A 56 17.14 -19.70 2.86
N SER A 57 17.69 -20.90 2.74
CA SER A 57 17.17 -22.09 3.38
C SER A 57 17.35 -22.00 4.90
N ASP A 58 16.59 -22.79 5.63
CA ASP A 58 16.68 -22.82 7.10
C ASP A 58 18.07 -23.31 7.57
N ALA A 59 18.72 -24.18 6.80
CA ALA A 59 20.07 -24.66 7.07
C ALA A 59 21.14 -23.57 6.90
N GLU A 60 21.06 -22.79 5.81
CA GLU A 60 21.96 -21.64 5.59
C GLU A 60 21.79 -20.61 6.70
N ARG A 61 20.54 -20.31 7.06
CA ARG A 61 20.24 -19.36 8.14
C ARG A 61 20.80 -19.83 9.48
N SER A 62 20.70 -21.12 9.81
CA SER A 62 21.28 -21.69 11.03
C SER A 62 22.81 -21.61 11.04
N THR A 63 23.45 -21.83 9.88
CA THR A 63 24.91 -21.75 9.75
C THR A 63 25.40 -20.33 10.01
N ILE A 64 24.73 -19.32 9.43
CA ILE A 64 25.07 -17.91 9.65
C ILE A 64 24.92 -17.54 11.13
N LEU A 65 23.82 -17.93 11.77
CA LEU A 65 23.59 -17.63 13.19
C LEU A 65 24.63 -18.29 14.11
N GLY A 66 25.11 -19.49 13.77
CA GLY A 66 26.15 -20.18 14.54
C GLY A 66 27.55 -19.56 14.41
N VAL A 67 27.82 -18.81 13.34
CA VAL A 67 29.08 -18.09 13.14
C VAL A 67 29.06 -16.70 13.78
N CYS A 68 27.89 -16.04 13.80
CA CYS A 68 27.75 -14.66 14.27
C CYS A 68 27.47 -14.51 15.77
N ASN A 69 26.97 -15.54 16.44
CA ASN A 69 26.81 -15.57 17.89
C ASN A 69 28.06 -16.13 18.56
#